data_AF-A0A8B8KTP6-F1
#
_entry.id   AF-A0A8B8KTP6-F1
#
_cell.length_a   1.000
_cell.length_b   1.000
_cell.length_c   1.000
_cell.angle_alpha   90.00
_cell.angle_beta   90.00
_cell.angle_gamma   90.00
#
_symmetry.space_group_name_H-M   'P 1'
#
loop_
_entity.id
_entity.type
_entity.pdbx_description
1 polymer ?
#
loop_
_entity_poly.entity_id
_entity_poly.type
_entity_poly.pdbx_seq_one_letter_code
_entity_poly.pdbx_strand_id
1 'polypeptide(L)'
;MKHTAVLDCMQQLDLVLQKNGGCRTGMAKVTSGYDLPARRIIHTVGPKYAVKYHTAAENALSHCYRSCLELLVENGLQSIAMGCIYTEAKNYPREPAAHVAIRTVRRFLEKQKDNITAVVFCTVSTTDTEIYKRLLPLYFPRDKHEEQVALSKLPADVGDENGETIIDERKIRIKPLPKKSVSRPPELLVDPLVSDVGMAHRNSSYLDSFLDPAFMSMIKDPDQRRLEQWEKTAEAQRGWNCAKLLGYGDLGGPPLSAAEEYSLHSRYLSKANSLNLSEIAEMKIVYRGGVDSEGHPVMVVVGAHFLLRCLDLERFVLHVVKEFEPIIQKPFTIVYFHSAASLQMQPDLGWMRRLQQILGRKHQSNLHAIYVLHPTFGLKAAIFALQLFIDNVVWKKVVYVDRLLQLFKYVPREQLTIPDFVFQHDLEVNGGTGLIVDPRTKYVYNRP
;
A
#
# COMPACT_ATOMS: atom_id res chain seq x y z
N MET A 1 -25.56 5.32 -7.72
CA MET A 1 -25.85 5.98 -6.43
C MET A 1 -24.83 5.64 -5.34
N LYS A 2 -24.63 4.39 -4.89
CA LYS A 2 -23.65 4.11 -3.81
C LYS A 2 -22.18 4.38 -4.18
N HIS A 3 -21.80 4.24 -5.46
CA HIS A 3 -20.42 4.41 -5.92
C HIS A 3 -20.00 5.90 -6.01
N THR A 4 -20.91 6.79 -6.41
CA THR A 4 -20.68 8.24 -6.46
C THR A 4 -20.46 8.82 -5.06
N ALA A 5 -21.26 8.39 -4.08
CA ALA A 5 -21.13 8.80 -2.68
C ALA A 5 -19.74 8.60 -2.07
N VAL A 6 -19.12 7.44 -2.38
CA VAL A 6 -17.79 7.08 -1.85
C VAL A 6 -16.70 7.90 -2.54
N LEU A 7 -16.81 8.12 -3.85
CA LEU A 7 -15.89 8.97 -4.62
C LEU A 7 -15.91 10.42 -4.10
N ASP A 8 -17.10 10.98 -3.86
CA ASP A 8 -17.25 12.35 -3.36
C ASP A 8 -16.66 12.51 -1.96
N CYS A 9 -16.85 11.49 -1.11
CA CYS A 9 -16.24 11.46 0.22
C CYS A 9 -14.70 11.37 0.15
N MET A 10 -14.15 10.58 -0.77
CA MET A 10 -12.70 10.45 -0.95
C MET A 10 -12.08 11.75 -1.47
N GLN A 11 -12.72 12.40 -2.46
CA GLN A 11 -12.25 13.68 -3.01
C GLN A 11 -12.22 14.78 -1.93
N GLN A 12 -13.23 14.88 -1.06
CA GLN A 12 -13.17 15.87 0.00
C GLN A 12 -12.16 15.53 1.09
N LEU A 13 -11.99 14.24 1.41
CA LEU A 13 -10.94 13.85 2.33
C LEU A 13 -9.58 14.36 1.81
N ASP A 14 -9.30 14.20 0.52
CA ASP A 14 -8.07 14.72 -0.09
C ASP A 14 -7.96 16.24 0.04
N LEU A 15 -9.04 16.99 -0.20
CA LEU A 15 -9.06 18.45 0.00
C LEU A 15 -8.79 18.85 1.46
N VAL A 16 -9.38 18.15 2.42
CA VAL A 16 -9.19 18.38 3.86
C VAL A 16 -7.77 17.97 4.31
N LEU A 17 -7.19 16.95 3.71
CA LEU A 17 -5.81 16.53 3.95
C LEU A 17 -4.81 17.53 3.35
N GLN A 18 -5.06 18.06 2.15
CA GLN A 18 -4.22 19.08 1.52
C GLN A 18 -4.24 20.40 2.29
N LYS A 19 -5.42 20.86 2.74
CA LYS A 19 -5.57 22.12 3.47
C LYS A 19 -4.95 22.09 4.88
N ASN A 20 -5.02 20.93 5.55
CA ASN A 20 -4.62 20.78 6.96
C ASN A 20 -3.42 19.83 7.16
N GLY A 21 -2.53 19.65 6.17
CA GLY A 21 -1.23 18.99 6.34
C GLY A 21 -1.22 17.47 6.58
N GLY A 22 -2.12 16.71 5.95
CA GLY A 22 -2.21 15.24 6.09
C GLY A 22 -2.83 14.78 7.42
N CYS A 23 -2.94 13.47 7.67
CA CYS A 23 -3.44 12.91 8.94
C CYS A 23 -2.40 11.92 9.48
N ARG A 24 -1.86 12.22 10.66
CA ARG A 24 -0.89 11.33 11.32
C ARG A 24 -1.61 10.12 11.93
N THR A 25 -0.87 9.05 12.17
CA THR A 25 -1.39 7.88 12.91
C THR A 25 -1.92 8.32 14.27
N GLY A 26 -3.10 7.83 14.66
CA GLY A 26 -3.74 8.22 15.91
C GLY A 26 -4.59 9.49 15.83
N MET A 27 -4.50 10.27 14.75
CA MET A 27 -5.34 11.46 14.54
C MET A 27 -6.59 11.11 13.75
N ALA A 28 -7.61 11.97 13.84
CA ALA A 28 -8.82 11.86 13.05
C ALA A 28 -9.18 13.21 12.40
N LYS A 29 -9.93 13.17 11.29
CA LYS A 29 -10.47 14.34 10.59
C LYS A 29 -11.91 14.10 10.17
N VAL A 30 -12.74 15.14 10.20
CA VAL A 30 -14.16 15.05 9.85
C VAL A 30 -14.43 15.64 8.46
N THR A 31 -15.29 14.99 7.69
CA THR A 31 -15.85 15.49 6.43
C THR A 31 -17.38 15.43 6.46
N SER A 32 -18.04 16.01 5.46
CA SER A 32 -19.48 15.78 5.25
C SER A 32 -19.76 14.31 4.91
N GLY A 33 -20.99 13.86 5.12
CA GLY A 33 -21.44 12.51 4.76
C GLY A 33 -21.84 12.33 3.29
N TYR A 34 -22.07 13.42 2.56
CA TYR A 34 -22.46 13.40 1.14
C TYR A 34 -23.73 12.56 0.90
N ASP A 35 -23.72 11.71 -0.13
CA ASP A 35 -24.80 10.80 -0.51
C ASP A 35 -24.96 9.60 0.46
N LEU A 36 -24.16 9.52 1.54
CA LEU A 36 -24.34 8.48 2.55
C LEU A 36 -25.42 8.90 3.57
N PRO A 37 -26.18 7.94 4.14
CA PRO A 37 -27.18 8.24 5.17
C PRO A 37 -26.60 8.89 6.45
N ALA A 38 -25.29 8.79 6.65
CA ALA A 38 -24.59 9.41 7.77
C ALA A 38 -24.44 10.91 7.54
N ARG A 39 -24.62 11.74 8.58
CA ARG A 39 -24.46 13.20 8.49
C ARG A 39 -23.01 13.64 8.23
N ARG A 40 -22.07 12.91 8.81
CA ARG A 40 -20.63 13.20 8.80
C ARG A 40 -19.85 11.90 8.71
N ILE A 41 -18.63 12.00 8.20
CA ILE A 41 -17.68 10.88 8.16
C ILE A 41 -16.42 11.31 8.89
N ILE A 42 -15.97 10.46 9.82
CA ILE A 42 -14.76 10.67 10.59
C ILE A 42 -13.71 9.69 10.08
N HIS A 43 -12.61 10.24 9.58
CA HIS A 43 -11.51 9.52 8.98
C HIS A 43 -10.38 9.43 9.99
N THR A 44 -9.84 8.25 10.24
CA THR A 44 -8.70 8.06 11.14
C THR A 44 -7.68 7.08 10.57
N VAL A 45 -6.42 7.27 10.95
CA VAL A 45 -5.31 6.46 10.46
C VAL A 45 -4.82 5.53 11.58
N GLY A 46 -5.29 4.28 11.55
CA GLY A 46 -4.83 3.25 12.49
C GLY A 46 -3.37 2.83 12.30
N PRO A 47 -2.68 2.40 13.37
CA PRO A 47 -1.26 2.06 13.34
C PRO A 47 -0.95 0.74 12.63
N LYS A 48 0.25 0.65 12.04
CA LYS A 48 0.84 -0.63 11.62
C LYS A 48 1.42 -1.33 12.84
N TYR A 49 1.05 -2.59 13.05
CA TYR A 49 1.53 -3.37 14.18
C TYR A 49 2.86 -4.03 13.87
N ALA A 50 3.80 -3.89 14.80
CA ALA A 50 5.04 -4.64 14.82
C ALA A 50 5.28 -5.09 16.26
N VAL A 51 5.67 -6.35 16.46
CA VAL A 51 5.84 -6.95 17.80
C VAL A 51 6.77 -6.10 18.68
N LYS A 52 7.86 -5.58 18.11
CA LYS A 52 8.81 -4.68 18.80
C LYS A 52 8.23 -3.35 19.27
N TYR A 53 7.10 -2.92 18.73
CA TYR A 53 6.45 -1.64 19.02
C TYR A 53 4.99 -1.83 19.46
N HIS A 54 4.66 -2.97 20.10
CA HIS A 54 3.30 -3.28 20.52
C HIS A 54 2.67 -2.17 21.38
N THR A 55 3.39 -1.63 22.37
CA THR A 55 2.90 -0.53 23.23
C THR A 55 2.60 0.75 22.45
N ALA A 56 3.47 1.11 21.50
CA ALA A 56 3.25 2.28 20.65
C ALA A 56 2.04 2.08 19.72
N ALA A 57 1.83 0.86 19.22
CA ALA A 57 0.67 0.51 18.42
C ALA A 57 -0.62 0.55 19.25
N GLU A 58 -0.61 0.06 20.49
CA GLU A 58 -1.76 0.13 21.39
C GLU A 58 -2.15 1.57 21.71
N ASN A 59 -1.19 2.41 22.07
CA ASN A 59 -1.46 3.83 22.35
C ASN A 59 -1.97 4.56 21.10
N ALA A 60 -1.36 4.33 19.95
CA ALA A 60 -1.81 4.93 18.69
C ALA A 60 -3.22 4.47 18.29
N LEU A 61 -3.57 3.20 18.55
CA LEU A 61 -4.91 2.69 18.28
C LEU A 61 -5.95 3.30 19.24
N SER A 62 -5.62 3.41 20.53
CA SER A 62 -6.45 4.11 21.51
C SER A 62 -6.69 5.57 21.08
N HIS A 63 -5.64 6.27 20.66
CA HIS A 63 -5.72 7.62 20.10
C HIS A 63 -6.67 7.73 18.90
N CYS A 64 -6.71 6.73 18.01
CA CYS A 64 -7.63 6.74 16.87
C CYS A 64 -9.08 6.77 17.34
N TYR A 65 -9.47 5.86 18.23
CA TYR A 65 -10.83 5.77 18.75
C TYR A 65 -11.23 7.03 19.54
N ARG A 66 -10.34 7.49 20.42
CA ARG A 66 -10.57 8.69 21.21
C ARG A 66 -10.73 9.94 20.33
N SER A 67 -9.84 10.17 19.37
CA SER A 67 -9.94 11.32 18.44
C SER A 67 -11.24 11.28 17.63
N CYS A 68 -11.74 10.09 17.29
CA CYS A 68 -13.04 9.97 16.61
C CYS A 68 -14.21 10.36 17.52
N LEU A 69 -14.17 9.98 18.79
CA LEU A 69 -15.21 10.33 19.76
C LEU A 69 -15.13 11.81 20.18
N GLU A 70 -13.94 12.39 20.25
CA GLU A 70 -13.76 13.83 20.47
C GLU A 70 -14.41 14.63 19.32
N LEU A 71 -14.11 14.26 18.07
CA LEU A 71 -14.74 14.89 16.90
C LEU A 71 -16.25 14.69 16.85
N LEU A 72 -16.77 13.57 17.36
CA LEU A 72 -18.21 13.34 17.47
C LEU A 72 -18.86 14.41 18.36
N VAL A 73 -18.31 14.62 19.55
CA VAL A 73 -18.81 15.60 20.53
C VAL A 73 -18.62 17.03 20.03
N GLU A 74 -17.45 17.35 19.48
CA GLU A 74 -17.14 18.69 18.92
C GLU A 74 -18.08 19.08 17.78
N ASN A 75 -18.55 18.10 16.99
CA ASN A 75 -19.49 18.34 15.90
C ASN A 75 -20.97 18.25 16.34
N GLY A 76 -21.26 18.10 17.64
CA GLY A 76 -22.62 18.02 18.17
C GLY A 76 -23.41 16.79 17.70
N LEU A 77 -22.71 15.69 17.40
CA LEU A 77 -23.31 14.43 16.97
C LEU A 77 -23.50 13.49 18.17
N GLN A 78 -24.57 12.69 18.15
CA GLN A 78 -24.95 11.83 19.29
C GLN A 78 -24.73 10.34 19.04
N SER A 79 -24.46 9.93 17.81
CA SER A 79 -24.31 8.52 17.44
C SER A 79 -23.19 8.30 16.46
N ILE A 80 -22.40 7.24 16.66
CA ILE A 80 -21.29 6.87 15.78
C ILE A 80 -21.28 5.37 15.50
N ALA A 81 -21.00 5.01 14.25
CA ALA A 81 -20.68 3.66 13.84
C ALA A 81 -19.17 3.57 13.57
N MET A 82 -18.49 2.65 14.24
CA MET A 82 -17.04 2.49 14.14
C MET A 82 -16.68 1.08 13.68
N GLY A 83 -15.85 0.96 12.65
CA GLY A 83 -15.31 -0.31 12.20
C GLY A 83 -14.05 -0.75 12.96
N CYS A 84 -13.55 -1.95 12.65
CA CYS A 84 -12.24 -2.40 13.13
C CYS A 84 -11.11 -1.57 12.49
N ILE A 85 -10.60 -0.57 13.20
CA ILE A 85 -9.50 0.31 12.74
C ILE A 85 -8.19 -0.47 12.51
N TYR A 86 -8.08 -1.61 13.22
CA TYR A 86 -7.06 -2.63 13.06
C TYR A 86 -7.50 -3.64 11.99
N THR A 87 -6.97 -3.52 10.78
CA THR A 87 -7.26 -4.45 9.69
C THR A 87 -6.15 -5.47 9.55
N GLU A 88 -6.43 -6.61 8.89
CA GLU A 88 -5.42 -7.64 8.60
C GLU A 88 -4.20 -7.05 7.86
N ALA A 89 -4.43 -6.09 6.96
CA ALA A 89 -3.36 -5.37 6.26
C ALA A 89 -2.36 -4.64 7.18
N LYS A 90 -2.72 -4.40 8.44
CA LYS A 90 -1.87 -3.76 9.46
C LYS A 90 -1.18 -4.75 10.40
N ASN A 91 -1.37 -6.06 10.20
CA ASN A 91 -0.80 -7.15 11.00
C ASN A 91 -1.08 -7.04 12.51
N TYR A 92 -2.15 -6.34 12.91
CA TYR A 92 -2.48 -6.15 14.32
C TYR A 92 -3.28 -7.36 14.83
N PRO A 93 -2.84 -8.02 15.92
CA PRO A 93 -3.61 -9.09 16.57
C PRO A 93 -5.05 -8.64 16.90
N ARG A 94 -6.04 -9.37 16.36
CA ARG A 94 -7.47 -9.00 16.46
C ARG A 94 -7.95 -8.82 17.90
N GLU A 95 -7.71 -9.82 18.75
CA GLU A 95 -8.24 -9.83 20.11
C GLU A 95 -7.61 -8.75 21.00
N PRO A 96 -6.27 -8.57 21.07
CA PRO A 96 -5.66 -7.43 21.76
C PRO A 96 -6.17 -6.07 21.25
N ALA A 97 -6.37 -5.93 19.95
CA ALA A 97 -6.87 -4.69 19.38
C ALA A 97 -8.35 -4.41 19.74
N ALA A 98 -9.18 -5.46 19.83
CA ALA A 98 -10.55 -5.37 20.30
C ALA A 98 -10.60 -4.91 21.77
N HIS A 99 -9.71 -5.44 22.62
CA HIS A 99 -9.58 -4.96 24.01
C HIS A 99 -9.27 -3.46 24.07
N VAL A 100 -8.30 -2.98 23.27
CA VAL A 100 -7.98 -1.54 23.20
C VAL A 100 -9.19 -0.73 22.75
N ALA A 101 -9.84 -1.13 21.65
CA ALA A 101 -11.00 -0.43 21.10
C ALA A 101 -12.13 -0.27 22.13
N ILE A 102 -12.55 -1.38 22.73
CA ILE A 102 -13.68 -1.42 23.67
C ILE A 102 -13.34 -0.64 24.95
N ARG A 103 -12.13 -0.82 25.48
CA ARG A 103 -11.66 -0.13 26.68
C ARG A 103 -11.61 1.38 26.50
N THR A 104 -11.06 1.87 25.39
CA THR A 104 -11.00 3.30 25.09
C THR A 104 -12.40 3.90 24.98
N VAL A 105 -13.32 3.21 24.29
CA VAL A 105 -14.72 3.66 24.18
C VAL A 105 -15.39 3.71 25.55
N ARG A 106 -15.25 2.66 26.37
CA ARG A 106 -15.80 2.64 27.73
C ARG A 106 -15.33 3.84 28.54
N ARG A 107 -14.02 4.10 28.59
CA ARG A 107 -13.44 5.21 29.37
C ARG A 107 -13.91 6.57 28.87
N PHE A 108 -14.04 6.73 27.55
CA PHE A 108 -14.59 7.95 26.99
C PHE A 108 -16.05 8.16 27.40
N LEU A 109 -16.87 7.11 27.32
CA LEU A 109 -18.28 7.17 27.70
C LEU A 109 -18.49 7.42 29.20
N GLU A 110 -17.61 6.91 30.07
CA GLU A 110 -17.65 7.23 31.51
C GLU A 110 -17.48 8.74 31.78
N LYS A 111 -16.72 9.46 30.93
CA LYS A 111 -16.52 10.91 31.03
C LYS A 111 -17.61 11.73 30.33
N GLN A 112 -18.15 11.23 29.21
CA GLN A 112 -19.02 11.98 28.30
C GLN A 112 -20.41 11.33 28.11
N LYS A 113 -20.94 10.68 29.15
CA LYS A 113 -22.17 9.88 29.09
C LYS A 113 -23.40 10.63 28.56
N ASP A 114 -23.51 11.93 28.81
CA ASP A 114 -24.71 12.70 28.48
C ASP A 114 -24.70 13.20 27.02
N ASN A 115 -23.56 13.15 26.34
CA ASN A 115 -23.38 13.67 24.99
C ASN A 115 -23.55 12.61 23.88
N ILE A 116 -23.47 11.32 24.23
CA ILE A 116 -23.46 10.21 23.27
C ILE A 116 -24.59 9.24 23.58
N THR A 117 -25.51 9.07 22.63
CA THR A 117 -26.65 8.15 22.74
C THR A 117 -26.29 6.72 22.33
N ALA A 118 -25.48 6.56 21.28
CA ALA A 118 -25.16 5.22 20.76
C ALA A 118 -23.78 5.14 20.10
N VAL A 119 -23.04 4.08 20.43
CA VAL A 119 -21.81 3.67 19.74
C VAL A 119 -22.02 2.27 19.18
N VAL A 120 -21.87 2.11 17.86
CA VAL A 120 -22.07 0.84 17.16
C VAL A 120 -20.73 0.32 16.64
N PHE A 121 -20.30 -0.86 17.07
CA PHE A 121 -19.14 -1.54 16.49
C PHE A 121 -19.57 -2.32 15.24
N CYS A 122 -19.11 -1.89 14.07
CA CYS A 122 -19.41 -2.51 12.78
C CYS A 122 -18.29 -3.47 12.37
N THR A 123 -18.51 -4.76 12.61
CA THR A 123 -17.58 -5.83 12.22
C THR A 123 -17.88 -6.34 10.80
N VAL A 124 -16.82 -6.59 10.00
CA VAL A 124 -16.96 -7.14 8.64
C VAL A 124 -16.75 -8.66 8.65
N SER A 125 -15.82 -9.15 9.46
CA SER A 125 -15.52 -10.59 9.59
C SER A 125 -16.37 -11.26 10.68
N THR A 126 -16.71 -12.52 10.46
CA THR A 126 -17.33 -13.39 11.47
C THR A 126 -16.42 -13.55 12.69
N THR A 127 -15.11 -13.69 12.50
CA THR A 127 -14.12 -13.80 13.58
C THR A 127 -14.14 -12.58 14.49
N ASP A 128 -14.15 -11.36 13.92
CA ASP A 128 -14.21 -10.14 14.73
C ASP A 128 -15.54 -10.08 15.49
N THR A 129 -16.65 -10.46 14.84
CA THR A 129 -17.97 -10.49 15.47
C THR A 129 -18.01 -11.39 16.71
N GLU A 130 -17.40 -12.58 16.64
CA GLU A 130 -17.29 -13.50 17.78
C GLU A 130 -16.44 -12.91 18.92
N ILE A 131 -15.32 -12.27 18.58
CA ILE A 131 -14.46 -11.58 19.54
C ILE A 131 -15.25 -10.46 20.25
N TYR A 132 -15.91 -9.56 19.52
CA TYR A 132 -16.69 -8.48 20.12
C TYR A 132 -17.86 -9.00 20.95
N LYS A 133 -18.57 -10.05 20.51
CA LYS A 133 -19.65 -10.69 21.30
C LYS A 133 -19.15 -11.22 22.64
N ARG A 134 -17.93 -11.77 22.68
CA ARG A 134 -17.31 -12.28 23.92
C ARG A 134 -16.80 -11.15 24.82
N LEU A 135 -16.23 -10.10 24.24
CA LEU A 135 -15.54 -9.04 24.99
C LEU A 135 -16.46 -7.92 25.46
N LEU A 136 -17.48 -7.54 24.68
CA LEU A 136 -18.38 -6.44 25.04
C LEU A 136 -19.02 -6.59 26.43
N PRO A 137 -19.55 -7.76 26.84
CA PRO A 137 -20.09 -7.95 28.19
C PRO A 137 -19.07 -7.76 29.32
N LEU A 138 -17.78 -7.99 29.05
CA LEU A 138 -16.72 -7.78 30.05
C LEU A 138 -16.50 -6.28 30.33
N TYR A 139 -16.63 -5.44 29.30
CA TYR A 139 -16.43 -4.00 29.43
C TYR A 139 -17.74 -3.23 29.69
N PHE A 140 -18.87 -3.74 29.21
CA PHE A 140 -20.20 -3.18 29.37
C PHE A 140 -21.13 -4.26 29.96
N PRO A 141 -20.95 -4.61 31.24
CA PRO A 141 -21.77 -5.62 31.89
C PRO A 141 -23.22 -5.16 31.95
N ARG A 142 -24.15 -6.07 31.63
CA ARG A 142 -25.59 -5.81 31.58
C ARG A 142 -26.30 -6.19 32.87
N ASP A 143 -25.72 -7.12 33.63
CA ASP A 143 -26.22 -7.59 34.91
C ASP A 143 -25.07 -7.79 35.92
N LYS A 144 -25.43 -8.04 37.19
CA LYS A 144 -24.47 -8.28 38.27
C LYS A 144 -23.63 -9.54 38.05
N HIS A 145 -24.12 -10.50 37.28
CA HIS A 145 -23.39 -11.73 36.99
C HIS A 145 -22.25 -11.46 36.00
N GLU A 146 -22.51 -10.76 34.92
CA GLU A 146 -21.50 -10.30 33.96
C GLU A 146 -20.45 -9.40 34.63
N GLU A 147 -20.87 -8.55 35.56
CA GLU A 147 -19.96 -7.71 36.34
C GLU A 147 -18.97 -8.55 37.17
N GLN A 148 -19.44 -9.58 37.86
CA GLN A 148 -18.58 -10.51 38.61
C GLN A 148 -17.63 -11.29 37.68
N VAL A 149 -18.13 -11.74 36.52
CA VAL A 149 -17.30 -12.41 35.51
C VAL A 149 -16.23 -11.47 34.96
N ALA A 150 -16.58 -10.21 34.69
CA ALA A 150 -15.64 -9.18 34.23
C ALA A 150 -14.50 -8.93 35.22
N LEU A 151 -14.83 -8.80 36.52
CA LEU A 151 -13.86 -8.64 37.61
C LEU A 151 -12.85 -9.80 37.68
N SER A 152 -13.27 -11.02 37.35
CA SER A 152 -12.38 -12.19 37.34
C SER A 152 -11.48 -12.29 36.11
N LYS A 153 -11.92 -11.75 34.96
CA LYS A 153 -11.27 -11.94 33.65
C LYS A 153 -10.45 -10.75 33.18
N LEU A 154 -10.78 -9.54 33.62
CA LEU A 154 -10.03 -8.33 33.26
C LEU A 154 -8.96 -8.04 34.32
N PRO A 155 -7.75 -7.62 33.94
CA PRO A 155 -6.73 -7.21 34.90
C PRO A 155 -7.19 -5.98 35.69
N ALA A 156 -6.74 -5.85 36.94
CA ALA A 156 -7.05 -4.68 37.77
C ALA A 156 -6.52 -3.36 37.16
N ASP A 157 -5.41 -3.44 36.41
CA ASP A 157 -4.84 -2.35 35.63
C ASP A 157 -5.36 -2.39 34.18
N VAL A 158 -6.57 -1.86 33.97
CA VAL A 158 -7.17 -1.64 32.64
C VAL A 158 -6.81 -0.25 32.09
N GLY A 159 -5.54 0.13 32.22
CA GLY A 159 -5.02 1.37 31.68
C GLY A 159 -5.40 2.62 32.50
N ASP A 160 -4.89 3.77 32.08
CA ASP A 160 -5.10 5.06 32.72
C ASP A 160 -6.53 5.61 32.51
N GLU A 161 -6.78 6.82 33.01
CA GLU A 161 -8.07 7.52 32.87
C GLU A 161 -8.53 7.72 31.41
N ASN A 162 -7.64 7.50 30.44
CA ASN A 162 -7.90 7.63 29.01
C ASN A 162 -7.89 6.26 28.29
N GLY A 163 -7.72 5.15 29.03
CA GLY A 163 -7.68 3.79 28.51
C GLY A 163 -6.34 3.40 27.89
N GLU A 164 -5.25 4.12 28.16
CA GLU A 164 -3.88 3.83 27.70
C GLU A 164 -3.18 2.88 28.66
N THR A 165 -2.29 2.01 28.17
CA THR A 165 -1.54 1.11 29.07
C THR A 165 -0.52 1.90 29.89
N ILE A 166 -0.61 1.84 31.22
CA ILE A 166 0.36 2.45 32.12
C ILE A 166 1.65 1.63 32.07
N ILE A 167 2.74 2.22 31.59
CA ILE A 167 4.08 1.61 31.63
C ILE A 167 4.87 2.41 32.68
N ASP A 168 5.01 1.84 33.88
CA ASP A 168 5.68 2.52 35.01
C ASP A 168 7.14 2.92 34.72
N GLU A 169 7.78 2.28 33.75
CA GLU A 169 9.16 2.54 33.33
C GLU A 169 9.37 3.90 32.61
N ARG A 170 8.30 4.64 32.27
CA ARG A 170 8.37 5.97 31.63
C ARG A 170 8.05 7.15 32.53
N LYS A 171 7.81 6.94 33.83
CA LYS A 171 7.81 8.07 34.79
C LYS A 171 9.24 8.60 34.89
N ILE A 172 9.47 9.80 34.35
CA ILE A 172 10.77 10.48 34.39
C ILE A 172 11.20 10.61 35.85
N ARG A 173 12.08 9.72 36.33
CA ARG A 173 12.82 9.93 37.56
C ARG A 173 13.90 10.96 37.26
N ILE A 174 13.56 12.25 37.36
CA ILE A 174 14.56 13.30 37.42
C ILE A 174 15.30 13.14 38.75
N LYS A 175 16.32 12.30 38.78
CA LYS A 175 17.34 12.37 39.82
C LYS A 175 18.26 13.54 39.44
N PRO A 176 18.54 14.50 40.33
CA PRO A 176 19.55 15.52 40.08
C PRO A 176 20.87 14.84 39.70
N LEU A 177 21.53 15.31 38.64
CA LEU A 177 22.86 14.82 38.29
C LEU A 177 23.81 15.01 39.49
N PRO A 178 24.58 13.99 39.89
CA PRO A 178 25.55 14.14 40.97
C PRO A 178 26.61 15.15 40.54
N LYS A 179 26.73 16.27 41.28
CA LYS A 179 27.85 17.21 41.17
C LYS A 179 29.12 16.47 41.55
N LYS A 180 29.91 16.04 40.56
CA LYS A 180 31.25 15.50 40.80
C LYS A 180 32.17 16.68 41.09
N SER A 181 32.38 16.98 42.38
CA SER A 181 33.45 17.85 42.86
C SER A 181 34.78 17.17 42.53
N VAL A 182 35.54 17.75 41.60
CA VAL A 182 36.90 17.31 41.29
C VAL A 182 37.81 17.75 42.43
N SER A 183 38.19 16.82 43.31
CA SER A 183 39.28 17.00 44.28
C SER A 183 40.62 16.77 43.57
N ARG A 184 41.46 17.80 43.59
CA ARG A 184 42.83 17.84 43.07
C ARG A 184 43.76 16.97 43.94
N PRO A 185 44.67 16.14 43.39
CA PRO A 185 45.73 15.51 44.16
C PRO A 185 46.84 16.52 44.51
N PRO A 186 47.60 16.33 45.61
CA PRO A 186 48.60 17.29 46.08
C PRO A 186 49.88 17.25 45.24
N GLU A 187 50.41 18.44 44.92
CA GLU A 187 51.76 18.65 44.40
C GLU A 187 52.76 18.75 45.57
N LEU A 188 53.91 18.09 45.44
CA LEU A 188 55.10 18.37 46.24
C LEU A 188 56.11 19.15 45.38
N LEU A 189 56.16 20.46 45.64
CA LEU A 189 57.29 21.41 45.76
C LEU A 189 58.52 21.20 44.84
N VAL A 190 58.87 22.22 44.02
CA VAL A 190 59.86 23.30 44.32
C VAL A 190 59.77 24.42 43.24
N ASP A 191 59.83 25.67 43.68
CA ASP A 191 59.67 27.02 43.05
C ASP A 191 60.76 27.48 42.02
N PRO A 192 60.79 28.74 41.49
CA PRO A 192 59.75 29.78 41.28
C PRO A 192 59.70 30.34 39.82
N LEU A 193 58.74 31.25 39.59
CA LEU A 193 58.43 32.01 38.37
C LEU A 193 59.62 32.62 37.60
N VAL A 194 59.58 32.53 36.26
CA VAL A 194 59.90 33.64 35.33
C VAL A 194 58.99 33.56 34.08
N SER A 195 58.52 34.73 33.68
CA SER A 195 57.65 35.03 32.56
C SER A 195 58.26 34.78 31.16
N ASP A 196 57.36 34.60 30.20
CA ASP A 196 57.41 35.13 28.82
C ASP A 196 58.10 34.34 27.68
N VAL A 197 57.41 34.35 26.53
CA VAL A 197 57.86 34.12 25.14
C VAL A 197 58.12 32.69 24.63
N GLY A 198 57.46 32.34 23.52
CA GLY A 198 58.14 31.68 22.38
C GLY A 198 57.66 30.29 21.95
N MET A 199 57.32 30.19 20.66
CA MET A 199 57.00 28.97 19.90
C MET A 199 58.12 27.92 19.93
N ALA A 200 57.78 26.62 20.06
CA ALA A 200 58.59 25.55 19.49
C ALA A 200 57.78 24.25 19.23
N HIS A 201 57.75 23.90 17.95
CA HIS A 201 57.32 22.66 17.32
C HIS A 201 57.90 21.40 18.01
N ARG A 202 57.07 20.38 18.24
CA ARG A 202 57.53 18.98 18.28
C ARG A 202 56.70 18.12 17.35
N ASN A 203 57.34 17.74 16.25
CA ASN A 203 56.83 16.89 15.18
C ASN A 203 56.53 15.47 15.69
N SER A 204 55.30 14.99 15.45
CA SER A 204 54.96 13.57 15.48
C SER A 204 54.72 13.10 14.05
N SER A 205 55.81 12.87 13.32
CA SER A 205 55.82 12.45 11.92
C SER A 205 55.75 10.92 11.76
N TYR A 206 54.95 10.23 12.57
CA TYR A 206 54.85 8.75 12.52
C TYR A 206 53.43 8.20 12.31
N LEU A 207 52.43 9.08 12.09
CA LEU A 207 51.05 8.68 11.78
C LEU A 207 50.53 9.19 10.43
N ASP A 208 51.37 9.87 9.63
CA ASP A 208 50.97 10.44 8.33
C ASP A 208 51.29 9.53 7.12
N SER A 209 51.90 8.36 7.32
CA SER A 209 52.34 7.47 6.22
C SER A 209 51.30 6.46 5.74
N PHE A 210 50.07 6.47 6.29
CA PHE A 210 48.99 5.55 5.91
C PHE A 210 47.74 6.23 5.32
N LEU A 211 47.80 7.54 5.05
CA LEU A 211 46.66 8.28 4.50
C LEU A 211 46.92 8.63 3.03
N ASP A 212 46.26 7.88 2.14
CA ASP A 212 46.26 8.11 0.70
C ASP A 212 45.53 9.42 0.35
N PRO A 213 46.18 10.42 -0.27
CA PRO A 213 45.57 11.70 -0.67
C PRO A 213 44.42 11.56 -1.68
N ALA A 214 44.32 10.43 -2.39
CA ALA A 214 43.19 10.13 -3.28
C ALA A 214 41.89 9.84 -2.50
N PHE A 215 41.99 9.40 -1.23
CA PHE A 215 40.83 9.12 -0.38
C PHE A 215 40.19 10.40 0.18
N MET A 216 40.98 11.44 0.47
CA MET A 216 40.49 12.72 0.99
C MET A 216 39.78 13.57 -0.07
N SER A 217 40.05 13.36 -1.35
CA SER A 217 39.49 14.17 -2.45
C SER A 217 38.17 13.64 -3.03
N MET A 218 37.65 12.50 -2.55
CA MET A 218 36.48 11.84 -3.16
C MET A 218 35.24 11.72 -2.27
N ILE A 219 35.21 12.36 -1.11
CA ILE A 219 34.05 12.34 -0.22
C ILE A 219 33.44 13.73 -0.18
N LYS A 220 32.61 14.06 -1.19
CA LYS A 220 31.50 14.99 -0.99
C LYS A 220 30.79 14.55 0.29
N ASP A 221 30.63 15.48 1.23
CA ASP A 221 29.93 15.27 2.49
C ASP A 221 28.66 14.44 2.24
N PRO A 222 28.47 13.28 2.92
CA PRO A 222 27.27 12.47 2.74
C PRO A 222 25.97 13.24 2.98
N ASP A 223 26.02 14.32 3.77
CA ASP A 223 24.87 15.19 4.00
C ASP A 223 24.59 16.08 2.78
N GLN A 224 25.63 16.53 2.08
CA GLN A 224 25.51 17.33 0.86
C GLN A 224 24.98 16.49 -0.32
N ARG A 225 25.38 15.21 -0.43
CA ARG A 225 24.73 14.27 -1.37
C ARG A 225 23.26 14.05 -1.02
N ARG A 226 22.93 13.88 0.26
CA ARG A 226 21.54 13.74 0.71
C ARG A 226 20.72 15.00 0.40
N LEU A 227 21.33 16.18 0.52
CA LEU A 227 20.70 17.46 0.18
C LEU A 227 20.47 17.61 -1.33
N GLU A 228 21.48 17.38 -2.17
CA GLU A 228 21.35 17.41 -3.64
C GLU A 228 20.31 16.39 -4.14
N GLN A 229 20.26 15.22 -3.51
CA GLN A 229 19.29 14.16 -3.82
C GLN A 229 17.89 14.54 -3.34
N TRP A 230 17.76 15.19 -2.18
CA TRP A 230 16.51 15.77 -1.69
C TRP A 230 16.01 16.86 -2.62
N GLU A 231 16.84 17.82 -3.01
CA GLU A 231 16.48 18.94 -3.89
C GLU A 231 16.03 18.46 -5.27
N LYS A 232 16.76 17.51 -5.88
CA LYS A 232 16.33 16.86 -7.13
C LYS A 232 14.99 16.12 -6.98
N THR A 233 14.76 15.47 -5.83
CA THR A 233 13.49 14.80 -5.53
C THR A 233 12.36 15.81 -5.36
N ALA A 234 12.62 16.94 -4.71
CA ALA A 234 11.66 18.00 -4.47
C ALA A 234 11.29 18.77 -5.76
N GLU A 235 12.25 19.00 -6.65
CA GLU A 235 12.01 19.58 -7.97
C GLU A 235 11.21 18.63 -8.88
N ALA A 236 11.53 17.34 -8.87
CA ALA A 236 10.77 16.33 -9.59
C ALA A 236 9.32 16.19 -9.07
N GLN A 237 9.09 16.42 -7.78
CA GLN A 237 7.76 16.45 -7.16
C GLN A 237 6.92 17.68 -7.55
N ARG A 238 7.53 18.83 -7.87
CA ARG A 238 6.78 20.04 -8.28
C ARG A 238 6.06 19.87 -9.62
N GLY A 239 6.70 19.26 -10.61
CA GLY A 239 6.07 18.95 -11.91
C GLY A 239 5.01 17.85 -11.83
N TRP A 240 5.13 16.96 -10.83
CA TRP A 240 4.26 15.80 -10.61
C TRP A 240 2.88 16.15 -10.04
N ASN A 241 2.81 17.21 -9.23
CA ASN A 241 1.58 17.69 -8.60
C ASN A 241 0.51 18.15 -9.61
N CYS A 242 0.89 18.45 -10.85
CA CYS A 242 -0.03 18.89 -11.90
C CYS A 242 -0.98 17.76 -12.35
N ALA A 243 -0.52 16.50 -12.38
CA ALA A 243 -1.37 15.36 -12.72
C ALA A 243 -2.32 14.97 -11.56
N LYS A 244 -1.87 15.19 -10.32
CA LYS A 244 -2.68 15.04 -9.10
C LYS A 244 -3.82 16.06 -9.02
N LEU A 245 -3.59 17.27 -9.54
CA LEU A 245 -4.59 18.34 -9.68
C LEU A 245 -5.70 17.98 -10.70
N LEU A 246 -5.42 17.08 -11.64
CA LEU A 246 -6.35 16.65 -12.71
C LEU A 246 -7.13 15.37 -12.38
N GLY A 247 -7.03 14.84 -11.16
CA GLY A 247 -7.84 13.70 -10.70
C GLY A 247 -7.30 12.31 -11.05
N TYR A 248 -6.04 12.20 -11.50
CA TYR A 248 -5.40 10.93 -11.87
C TYR A 248 -4.49 10.37 -10.75
N GLY A 249 -5.00 10.12 -9.54
CA GLY A 249 -4.33 9.28 -8.52
C GLY A 249 -2.88 9.65 -8.11
N ASP A 250 -2.27 8.81 -7.26
CA ASP A 250 -0.82 8.88 -6.98
C ASP A 250 -0.11 8.15 -8.11
N LEU A 251 0.08 8.85 -9.24
CA LEU A 251 0.95 8.35 -10.29
C LEU A 251 2.29 7.97 -9.60
N GLY A 252 2.80 6.75 -9.77
CA GLY A 252 4.03 6.31 -9.11
C GLY A 252 5.21 7.27 -9.35
N GLY A 253 6.04 7.48 -8.31
CA GLY A 253 7.05 8.53 -8.18
C GLY A 253 7.97 8.85 -9.39
N PRO A 254 8.90 9.82 -9.24
CA PRO A 254 9.70 10.30 -10.35
C PRO A 254 10.37 9.16 -11.13
N PRO A 255 10.53 9.32 -12.46
CA PRO A 255 11.14 8.28 -13.29
C PRO A 255 12.50 7.89 -12.69
N LEU A 256 12.64 6.60 -12.40
CA LEU A 256 13.86 6.05 -11.81
C LEU A 256 14.97 6.01 -12.87
N SER A 257 16.22 6.16 -12.43
CA SER A 257 17.38 5.88 -13.28
C SER A 257 17.40 4.39 -13.66
N ALA A 258 18.07 4.06 -14.77
CA ALA A 258 18.18 2.67 -15.21
C ALA A 258 18.80 1.73 -14.14
N ALA A 259 19.73 2.25 -13.33
CA ALA A 259 20.33 1.52 -12.23
C ALA A 259 19.35 1.28 -11.07
N GLU A 260 18.52 2.28 -10.73
CA GLU A 260 17.48 2.15 -9.71
C GLU A 260 16.36 1.19 -10.14
N GLU A 261 15.93 1.26 -11.41
CA GLU A 261 14.96 0.30 -11.97
C GLU A 261 15.51 -1.13 -11.92
N TYR A 262 16.77 -1.35 -12.29
CA TYR A 262 17.40 -2.66 -12.25
C TYR A 262 17.51 -3.21 -10.82
N SER A 263 17.90 -2.36 -9.86
CA SER A 263 17.95 -2.70 -8.43
C SER A 263 16.56 -3.03 -7.89
N LEU A 264 15.55 -2.22 -8.25
CA LEU A 264 14.16 -2.44 -7.88
C LEU A 264 13.67 -3.79 -8.41
N HIS A 265 13.82 -4.03 -9.71
CA HIS A 265 13.45 -5.29 -10.37
C HIS A 265 14.12 -6.50 -9.68
N SER A 266 15.43 -6.43 -9.47
CA SER A 266 16.20 -7.50 -8.82
C SER A 266 15.69 -7.82 -7.41
N ARG A 267 15.29 -6.79 -6.64
CA ARG A 267 14.71 -6.98 -5.31
C ARG A 267 13.34 -7.66 -5.36
N TYR A 268 12.49 -7.30 -6.32
CA TYR A 268 11.19 -7.96 -6.47
C TYR A 268 11.34 -9.40 -6.96
N LEU A 269 12.27 -9.67 -7.87
CA LEU A 269 12.57 -11.03 -8.34
C LEU A 269 13.11 -11.91 -7.20
N SER A 270 14.06 -11.40 -6.40
CA SER A 270 14.55 -12.05 -5.18
C SER A 270 13.41 -12.43 -4.24
N LYS A 271 12.49 -11.49 -4.00
CA LYS A 271 11.31 -11.70 -3.14
C LYS A 271 10.31 -12.70 -3.75
N ALA A 272 10.15 -12.70 -5.08
CA ALA A 272 9.26 -13.63 -5.77
C ALA A 272 9.79 -15.08 -5.76
N ASN A 273 11.12 -15.23 -5.70
CA ASN A 273 11.78 -16.53 -5.59
C ASN A 273 11.73 -17.10 -4.17
N SER A 274 11.64 -16.25 -3.14
CA SER A 274 11.57 -16.70 -1.73
C SER A 274 10.16 -17.04 -1.25
N LEU A 275 9.12 -16.60 -1.96
CA LEU A 275 7.72 -16.82 -1.59
C LEU A 275 7.06 -17.91 -2.44
N ASN A 276 6.15 -18.67 -1.82
CA ASN A 276 5.25 -19.57 -2.53
C ASN A 276 4.11 -18.74 -3.16
N LEU A 277 3.97 -18.81 -4.48
CA LEU A 277 2.98 -18.06 -5.26
C LEU A 277 1.99 -18.99 -5.98
N SER A 278 1.92 -20.27 -5.57
CA SER A 278 1.11 -21.30 -6.26
C SER A 278 -0.38 -20.93 -6.28
N GLU A 279 -0.91 -20.40 -5.17
CA GLU A 279 -2.30 -19.96 -5.08
C GLU A 279 -2.67 -18.91 -6.13
N ILE A 280 -1.73 -18.00 -6.46
CA ILE A 280 -1.93 -16.95 -7.46
C ILE A 280 -1.74 -17.49 -8.87
N ALA A 281 -0.77 -18.38 -9.06
CA ALA A 281 -0.58 -19.08 -10.33
C ALA A 281 -1.82 -19.90 -10.73
N GLU A 282 -2.48 -20.56 -9.77
CA GLU A 282 -3.72 -21.29 -9.96
C GLU A 282 -4.88 -20.41 -10.45
N MET A 283 -4.88 -19.12 -10.11
CA MET A 283 -5.89 -18.17 -10.60
C MET A 283 -5.77 -17.92 -12.11
N LYS A 284 -4.66 -18.30 -12.75
CA LYS A 284 -4.40 -18.13 -14.19
C LYS A 284 -4.71 -16.71 -14.68
N ILE A 285 -4.34 -15.70 -13.88
CA ILE A 285 -4.47 -14.28 -14.28
C ILE A 285 -3.41 -13.95 -15.32
N VAL A 286 -2.18 -14.40 -15.08
CA VAL A 286 -1.04 -14.30 -15.99
C VAL A 286 -0.39 -15.67 -16.07
N TYR A 287 -0.19 -16.17 -17.29
CA TYR A 287 0.48 -17.45 -17.53
C TYR A 287 1.18 -17.43 -18.89
N ARG A 288 2.22 -18.27 -19.01
CA ARG A 288 2.93 -18.48 -20.27
C ARG A 288 2.09 -19.31 -21.22
N GLY A 289 1.86 -18.76 -22.41
CA GLY A 289 1.43 -19.54 -23.55
C GLY A 289 2.62 -20.25 -24.19
N GLY A 290 2.41 -20.69 -25.43
CA GLY A 290 3.48 -21.20 -26.29
C GLY A 290 4.15 -20.07 -27.07
N VAL A 291 4.17 -20.17 -28.39
CA VAL A 291 4.77 -19.18 -29.29
C VAL A 291 3.76 -18.55 -30.24
N ASP A 292 4.03 -17.33 -30.71
CA ASP A 292 3.28 -16.70 -31.79
C ASP A 292 3.70 -17.26 -33.16
N SER A 293 3.03 -16.82 -34.22
CA SER A 293 3.33 -17.23 -35.60
C SER A 293 4.76 -16.89 -36.05
N GLU A 294 5.45 -15.97 -35.37
CA GLU A 294 6.83 -15.56 -35.64
C GLU A 294 7.84 -16.26 -34.71
N GLY A 295 7.37 -17.13 -33.80
CA GLY A 295 8.21 -17.90 -32.89
C GLY A 295 8.55 -17.18 -31.59
N HIS A 296 7.94 -16.02 -31.30
CA HIS A 296 8.16 -15.32 -30.04
C HIS A 296 7.34 -15.95 -28.92
N PRO A 297 7.89 -16.11 -27.70
CA PRO A 297 7.13 -16.56 -26.55
C PRO A 297 5.94 -15.65 -26.26
N VAL A 298 4.80 -16.26 -25.94
CA VAL A 298 3.55 -15.55 -25.66
C VAL A 298 3.27 -15.55 -24.17
N MET A 299 2.99 -14.38 -23.63
CA MET A 299 2.44 -14.21 -22.29
C MET A 299 0.96 -13.89 -22.38
N VAL A 300 0.13 -14.64 -21.66
CA VAL A 300 -1.32 -14.45 -21.68
C VAL A 300 -1.77 -13.80 -20.38
N VAL A 301 -2.63 -12.79 -20.51
CA VAL A 301 -3.22 -12.06 -19.39
C VAL A 301 -4.75 -12.13 -19.50
N VAL A 302 -5.41 -12.60 -18.45
CA VAL A 302 -6.87 -12.77 -18.41
C VAL A 302 -7.47 -11.72 -17.49
N GLY A 303 -8.10 -10.71 -18.07
CA GLY A 303 -8.67 -9.57 -17.34
C GLY A 303 -9.74 -9.97 -16.32
N ALA A 304 -10.67 -10.85 -16.70
CA ALA A 304 -11.76 -11.27 -15.80
C ALA A 304 -11.27 -12.00 -14.53
N HIS A 305 -10.16 -12.74 -14.61
CA HIS A 305 -9.60 -13.43 -13.44
C HIS A 305 -9.00 -12.46 -12.42
N PHE A 306 -8.40 -11.35 -12.91
CA PHE A 306 -7.86 -10.31 -12.05
C PHE A 306 -8.97 -9.71 -11.16
N LEU A 307 -10.15 -9.46 -11.74
CA LEU A 307 -11.29 -8.83 -11.06
C LEU A 307 -11.98 -9.73 -10.03
N LEU A 308 -11.98 -11.05 -10.26
CA LEU A 308 -12.73 -11.98 -9.41
C LEU A 308 -11.99 -12.42 -8.15
N ARG A 309 -10.64 -12.31 -8.09
CA ARG A 309 -9.85 -13.06 -7.08
C ARG A 309 -8.68 -12.30 -6.43
N CYS A 310 -8.31 -11.10 -6.88
CA CYS A 310 -7.08 -10.46 -6.41
C CYS A 310 -7.29 -9.50 -5.22
N LEU A 311 -7.25 -10.04 -3.99
CA LEU A 311 -7.17 -9.22 -2.76
C LEU A 311 -5.72 -8.82 -2.40
N ASP A 312 -4.72 -9.55 -2.92
CA ASP A 312 -3.29 -9.32 -2.62
C ASP A 312 -2.51 -8.87 -3.86
N LEU A 313 -2.54 -7.56 -4.11
CA LEU A 313 -1.84 -6.92 -5.23
C LEU A 313 -0.32 -7.10 -5.13
N GLU A 314 0.26 -7.23 -3.94
CA GLU A 314 1.71 -7.35 -3.78
C GLU A 314 2.21 -8.71 -4.25
N ARG A 315 1.56 -9.79 -3.78
CA ARG A 315 1.89 -11.14 -4.24
C ARG A 315 1.58 -11.32 -5.73
N PHE A 316 0.55 -10.66 -6.26
CA PHE A 316 0.28 -10.64 -7.70
C PHE A 316 1.44 -10.02 -8.50
N VAL A 317 1.94 -8.84 -8.07
CA VAL A 317 3.09 -8.21 -8.73
C VAL A 317 4.31 -9.13 -8.72
N LEU A 318 4.57 -9.84 -7.61
CA LEU A 318 5.65 -10.82 -7.53
C LEU A 318 5.46 -11.98 -8.50
N HIS A 319 4.22 -12.48 -8.65
CA HIS A 319 3.88 -13.50 -9.63
C HIS A 319 4.15 -13.02 -11.06
N VAL A 320 3.74 -11.79 -11.40
CA VAL A 320 4.01 -11.20 -12.73
C VAL A 320 5.51 -11.11 -12.99
N VAL A 321 6.31 -10.59 -12.06
CA VAL A 321 7.78 -10.51 -12.22
C VAL A 321 8.37 -11.90 -12.47
N LYS A 322 7.95 -12.90 -11.71
CA LYS A 322 8.43 -14.28 -11.85
C LYS A 322 8.04 -14.93 -13.17
N GLU A 323 6.82 -14.67 -13.64
CA GLU A 323 6.31 -15.23 -14.89
C GLU A 323 7.00 -14.63 -16.10
N PHE A 324 7.28 -13.32 -16.09
CA PHE A 324 7.92 -12.63 -17.19
C PHE A 324 9.45 -12.80 -17.25
N GLU A 325 10.12 -13.10 -16.13
CA GLU A 325 11.59 -13.19 -16.07
C GLU A 325 12.26 -14.06 -17.14
N PRO A 326 11.78 -15.27 -17.49
CA PRO A 326 12.45 -16.08 -18.51
C PRO A 326 12.15 -15.64 -19.94
N ILE A 327 11.10 -14.85 -20.18
CA ILE A 327 10.72 -14.41 -21.53
C ILE A 327 11.23 -13.00 -21.85
N ILE A 328 11.48 -12.17 -20.84
CA ILE A 328 11.92 -10.78 -21.01
C ILE A 328 13.25 -10.65 -21.77
N GLN A 329 14.09 -11.68 -21.77
CA GLN A 329 15.41 -11.63 -22.41
C GLN A 329 15.33 -11.70 -23.94
N LYS A 330 14.22 -12.19 -24.49
CA LYS A 330 13.97 -12.34 -25.93
C LYS A 330 12.76 -11.50 -26.35
N PRO A 331 12.60 -11.21 -27.65
CA PRO A 331 11.38 -10.58 -28.12
C PRO A 331 10.15 -11.45 -27.76
N PHE A 332 9.11 -10.87 -27.17
CA PHE A 332 7.94 -11.59 -26.68
C PHE A 332 6.64 -10.86 -27.00
N THR A 333 5.54 -11.60 -27.04
CA THR A 333 4.20 -11.09 -27.36
C THR A 333 3.28 -11.23 -26.15
N ILE A 334 2.40 -10.25 -25.92
CA ILE A 334 1.36 -10.32 -24.89
C ILE A 334 0.00 -10.51 -25.54
N VAL A 335 -0.81 -11.43 -25.02
CA VAL A 335 -2.22 -11.59 -25.39
C VAL A 335 -3.07 -11.26 -24.18
N TYR A 336 -3.93 -10.24 -24.28
CA TYR A 336 -4.84 -9.83 -23.21
C TYR A 336 -6.29 -10.17 -23.57
N PHE A 337 -6.93 -11.00 -22.74
CA PHE A 337 -8.35 -11.32 -22.86
C PHE A 337 -9.20 -10.38 -21.99
N HIS A 338 -10.00 -9.52 -22.63
CA HIS A 338 -10.90 -8.61 -21.94
C HIS A 338 -12.33 -9.15 -21.75
N SER A 339 -12.66 -10.31 -22.30
CA SER A 339 -13.99 -10.92 -22.18
C SER A 339 -14.50 -10.90 -20.74
N ALA A 340 -15.73 -10.42 -20.53
CA ALA A 340 -16.38 -10.31 -19.21
C ALA A 340 -15.70 -9.38 -18.17
N ALA A 341 -14.64 -8.64 -18.53
CA ALA A 341 -13.97 -7.69 -17.64
C ALA A 341 -14.66 -6.31 -17.57
N SER A 342 -15.84 -6.15 -18.18
CA SER A 342 -16.61 -4.89 -18.21
C SER A 342 -17.25 -4.52 -16.85
N LEU A 343 -17.21 -5.41 -15.86
CA LEU A 343 -17.78 -5.21 -14.52
C LEU A 343 -16.66 -4.90 -13.50
N GLN A 344 -16.34 -3.61 -13.40
CA GLN A 344 -15.68 -2.93 -12.26
C GLN A 344 -14.20 -3.19 -11.95
N MET A 345 -13.56 -2.12 -11.42
CA MET A 345 -12.18 -1.94 -10.94
C MET A 345 -11.08 -2.11 -11.99
N GLN A 346 -10.83 -1.05 -12.76
CA GLN A 346 -9.59 -0.92 -13.51
C GLN A 346 -8.44 -0.55 -12.55
N PRO A 347 -7.24 -1.14 -12.70
CA PRO A 347 -6.10 -0.77 -11.89
C PRO A 347 -5.77 0.72 -12.05
N ASP A 348 -5.52 1.41 -10.93
CA ASP A 348 -5.14 2.82 -10.91
C ASP A 348 -3.92 3.06 -11.83
N LEU A 349 -3.93 4.16 -12.59
CA LEU A 349 -2.85 4.52 -13.52
C LEU A 349 -1.50 4.60 -12.79
N GLY A 350 -1.51 5.03 -11.52
CA GLY A 350 -0.32 5.07 -10.69
C GLY A 350 0.23 3.70 -10.33
N TRP A 351 -0.67 2.74 -10.09
CA TRP A 351 -0.29 1.34 -9.90
C TRP A 351 0.30 0.75 -11.18
N MET A 352 -0.28 1.05 -12.34
CA MET A 352 0.22 0.56 -13.64
C MET A 352 1.63 1.08 -13.93
N ARG A 353 1.86 2.38 -13.71
CA ARG A 353 3.19 3.00 -13.86
C ARG A 353 4.21 2.37 -12.90
N ARG A 354 3.80 2.10 -11.66
CA ARG A 354 4.67 1.44 -10.69
C ARG A 354 5.01 0.00 -11.08
N LEU A 355 4.04 -0.76 -11.59
CA LEU A 355 4.29 -2.10 -12.12
C LEU A 355 5.29 -2.06 -13.28
N GLN A 356 5.14 -1.11 -14.21
CA GLN A 356 6.09 -0.90 -15.30
C GLN A 356 7.50 -0.57 -14.80
N GLN A 357 7.63 0.27 -13.77
CA GLN A 357 8.93 0.57 -13.14
C GLN A 357 9.54 -0.66 -12.46
N ILE A 358 8.71 -1.50 -11.83
CA ILE A 358 9.16 -2.75 -11.19
C ILE A 358 9.63 -3.76 -12.24
N LEU A 359 8.91 -3.89 -13.36
CA LEU A 359 9.30 -4.73 -14.49
C LEU A 359 10.55 -4.16 -15.19
N GLY A 360 10.72 -2.83 -15.21
CA GLY A 360 11.89 -2.17 -15.77
C GLY A 360 11.91 -2.10 -17.31
N ARG A 361 12.84 -1.32 -17.86
CA ARG A 361 12.94 -1.01 -19.31
C ARG A 361 13.09 -2.21 -20.25
N LYS A 362 13.74 -3.29 -19.82
CA LYS A 362 13.96 -4.48 -20.66
C LYS A 362 12.64 -5.11 -21.16
N HIS A 363 11.57 -5.02 -20.37
CA HIS A 363 10.23 -5.48 -20.76
C HIS A 363 9.66 -4.69 -21.93
N GLN A 364 10.00 -3.40 -22.05
CA GLN A 364 9.44 -2.52 -23.07
C GLN A 364 10.22 -2.62 -24.39
N SER A 365 11.54 -2.78 -24.31
CA SER A 365 12.40 -2.90 -25.50
C SER A 365 12.13 -4.19 -26.27
N ASN A 366 11.92 -5.30 -25.54
CA ASN A 366 11.74 -6.63 -26.13
C ASN A 366 10.27 -7.00 -26.37
N LEU A 367 9.32 -6.16 -25.99
CA LEU A 367 7.93 -6.38 -26.35
C LEU A 367 7.78 -6.28 -27.88
N HIS A 368 7.25 -7.30 -28.53
CA HIS A 368 6.97 -7.30 -29.97
C HIS A 368 5.57 -6.72 -30.26
N ALA A 369 4.52 -7.34 -29.69
CA ALA A 369 3.12 -6.93 -29.85
C ALA A 369 2.29 -7.18 -28.59
N ILE A 370 1.20 -6.41 -28.44
CA ILE A 370 0.15 -6.65 -27.45
C ILE A 370 -1.18 -6.86 -28.20
N TYR A 371 -1.69 -8.08 -28.23
CA TYR A 371 -3.00 -8.39 -28.81
C TYR A 371 -4.09 -8.28 -27.74
N VAL A 372 -5.02 -7.34 -27.91
CA VAL A 372 -6.13 -7.11 -26.99
C VAL A 372 -7.40 -7.69 -27.60
N LEU A 373 -7.90 -8.79 -27.04
CA LEU A 373 -9.12 -9.48 -27.49
C LEU A 373 -10.38 -8.91 -26.81
N HIS A 374 -11.42 -8.66 -27.61
CA HIS A 374 -12.71 -8.08 -27.21
C HIS A 374 -12.60 -6.72 -26.52
N PRO A 375 -11.95 -5.73 -27.15
CA PRO A 375 -11.74 -4.43 -26.54
C PRO A 375 -13.06 -3.66 -26.40
N THR A 376 -13.43 -3.31 -25.17
CA THR A 376 -14.57 -2.41 -24.91
C THR A 376 -14.19 -0.95 -25.16
N PHE A 377 -15.19 -0.09 -25.39
CA PHE A 377 -14.96 1.35 -25.49
C PHE A 377 -14.24 1.91 -24.24
N GLY A 378 -14.62 1.45 -23.04
CA GLY A 378 -13.98 1.82 -21.79
C GLY A 378 -12.50 1.39 -21.72
N LEU A 379 -12.16 0.19 -22.18
CA LEU A 379 -10.78 -0.26 -22.26
C LEU A 379 -9.96 0.57 -23.27
N LYS A 380 -10.52 0.85 -24.46
CA LYS A 380 -9.87 1.68 -25.48
C LYS A 380 -9.60 3.09 -24.95
N ALA A 381 -10.57 3.68 -24.23
CA ALA A 381 -10.42 4.98 -23.59
C ALA A 381 -9.36 4.97 -22.47
N ALA A 382 -9.31 3.91 -21.65
CA ALA A 382 -8.31 3.75 -20.61
C ALA A 382 -6.89 3.57 -21.18
N ILE A 383 -6.74 2.76 -22.23
CA ILE A 383 -5.47 2.61 -22.96
C ILE A 383 -5.04 3.94 -23.58
N PHE A 384 -5.97 4.68 -24.18
CA PHE A 384 -5.69 6.02 -24.72
C PHE A 384 -5.27 7.02 -23.62
N ALA A 385 -5.93 7.02 -22.46
CA ALA A 385 -5.52 7.86 -21.34
C ALA A 385 -4.10 7.50 -20.85
N LEU A 386 -3.78 6.21 -20.78
CA LEU A 386 -2.47 5.72 -20.37
C LEU A 386 -1.36 6.09 -21.38
N GLN A 387 -1.70 6.27 -22.66
CA GLN A 387 -0.78 6.79 -23.68
C GLN A 387 -0.23 8.18 -23.35
N LEU A 388 -0.99 9.03 -22.64
CA LEU A 388 -0.56 10.39 -22.28
C LEU A 388 0.54 10.42 -21.21
N PHE A 389 0.79 9.29 -20.53
CA PHE A 389 1.67 9.22 -19.35
C PHE A 389 2.82 8.21 -19.48
N ILE A 390 2.87 7.43 -20.56
CA ILE A 390 3.85 6.37 -20.82
C ILE A 390 4.53 6.59 -22.19
N ASP A 391 5.80 6.21 -22.30
CA ASP A 391 6.58 6.32 -23.54
C ASP A 391 5.84 5.74 -24.77
N ASN A 392 5.73 6.55 -25.82
CA ASN A 392 4.95 6.29 -27.04
C ASN A 392 5.38 5.04 -27.84
N VAL A 393 6.49 4.38 -27.48
CA VAL A 393 7.08 3.25 -28.21
C VAL A 393 6.31 1.95 -27.99
N VAL A 394 5.77 1.74 -26.78
CA VAL A 394 5.04 0.52 -26.40
C VAL A 394 3.65 0.50 -27.04
N TRP A 395 2.99 1.67 -27.13
CA TRP A 395 1.61 1.78 -27.59
C TRP A 395 1.41 1.53 -29.08
N LYS A 396 2.43 1.79 -29.91
CA LYS A 396 2.42 1.44 -31.35
C LYS A 396 2.33 -0.07 -31.59
N LYS A 397 2.59 -0.88 -30.56
CA LYS A 397 2.59 -2.34 -30.61
C LYS A 397 1.25 -2.96 -30.17
N VAL A 398 0.26 -2.14 -29.77
CA VAL A 398 -1.07 -2.62 -29.36
C VAL A 398 -1.94 -2.86 -30.59
N VAL A 399 -2.46 -4.08 -30.71
CA VAL A 399 -3.34 -4.52 -31.78
C VAL A 399 -4.67 -4.96 -31.17
N TYR A 400 -5.74 -4.26 -31.54
CA TYR A 400 -7.09 -4.58 -31.12
C TYR A 400 -7.67 -5.70 -32.00
N VAL A 401 -8.20 -6.74 -31.34
CA VAL A 401 -8.75 -7.91 -32.01
C VAL A 401 -10.17 -8.13 -31.51
N ASP A 402 -11.14 -8.06 -32.43
CA ASP A 402 -12.55 -8.17 -32.05
C ASP A 402 -13.04 -9.63 -32.05
N ARG A 403 -12.34 -10.57 -32.70
CA ARG A 403 -12.74 -11.99 -32.80
C ARG A 403 -11.61 -12.97 -32.51
N LEU A 404 -11.92 -14.10 -31.88
CA LEU A 404 -10.93 -15.16 -31.63
C LEU A 404 -10.27 -15.68 -32.92
N LEU A 405 -11.04 -15.83 -34.00
CA LEU A 405 -10.52 -16.28 -35.30
C LEU A 405 -9.45 -15.34 -35.87
N GLN A 406 -9.53 -14.05 -35.58
CA GLN A 406 -8.52 -13.08 -36.01
C GLN A 406 -7.27 -13.19 -35.15
N LEU A 407 -7.41 -13.42 -33.84
CA LEU A 407 -6.27 -13.67 -32.95
C LEU A 407 -5.47 -14.89 -33.41
N PHE A 408 -6.15 -15.95 -33.85
CA PHE A 408 -5.52 -17.19 -34.33
C PHE A 408 -4.65 -17.03 -35.58
N LYS A 409 -4.74 -15.90 -36.29
CA LYS A 409 -3.81 -15.57 -37.38
C LYS A 409 -2.42 -15.18 -36.84
N TYR A 410 -2.39 -14.58 -35.66
CA TYR A 410 -1.17 -14.10 -35.02
C TYR A 410 -0.58 -15.09 -34.02
N VAL A 411 -1.45 -15.78 -33.27
CA VAL A 411 -1.03 -16.78 -32.28
C VAL A 411 -1.85 -18.05 -32.49
N PRO A 412 -1.25 -19.17 -32.93
CA PRO A 412 -1.97 -20.41 -33.16
C PRO A 412 -2.72 -20.88 -31.91
N ARG A 413 -3.92 -21.44 -32.09
CA ARG A 413 -4.81 -21.82 -30.99
C ARG A 413 -4.15 -22.81 -30.03
N GLU A 414 -3.37 -23.75 -30.57
CA GLU A 414 -2.69 -24.81 -29.82
C GLU A 414 -1.69 -24.25 -28.80
N GLN A 415 -1.24 -23.01 -29.01
CA GLN A 415 -0.28 -22.31 -28.16
C GLN A 415 -0.98 -21.55 -27.01
N LEU A 416 -2.32 -21.55 -26.96
CA LEU A 416 -3.11 -20.79 -25.99
C LEU A 416 -4.09 -21.69 -25.22
N THR A 417 -4.05 -21.62 -23.90
CA THR A 417 -5.09 -22.22 -23.04
C THR A 417 -6.19 -21.19 -22.78
N ILE A 418 -7.23 -21.15 -23.61
CA ILE A 418 -8.26 -20.10 -23.55
C ILE A 418 -9.40 -20.51 -22.60
N PRO A 419 -9.78 -19.68 -21.62
CA PRO A 419 -10.91 -19.97 -20.73
C PRO A 419 -12.27 -20.03 -21.46
N ASP A 420 -13.19 -20.85 -20.97
CA ASP A 420 -14.49 -21.09 -21.62
C ASP A 420 -15.36 -19.83 -21.77
N PHE A 421 -15.36 -18.95 -20.77
CA PHE A 421 -16.12 -17.71 -20.83
C PHE A 421 -15.63 -16.77 -21.95
N VAL A 422 -14.37 -16.89 -22.40
CA VAL A 422 -13.84 -16.09 -23.51
C VAL A 422 -14.51 -16.51 -24.82
N PHE A 423 -14.68 -17.82 -25.04
CA PHE A 423 -15.40 -18.35 -26.19
C PHE A 423 -16.88 -17.99 -26.15
N GLN A 424 -17.50 -18.10 -24.97
CA GLN A 424 -18.89 -17.73 -24.79
C GLN A 424 -19.12 -16.24 -25.12
N HIS A 425 -18.23 -15.36 -24.65
CA HIS A 425 -18.32 -13.93 -24.94
C HIS A 425 -18.11 -13.62 -26.43
N ASP A 426 -17.17 -14.30 -27.11
CA ASP A 426 -16.99 -14.15 -28.57
C ASP A 426 -18.27 -14.53 -29.33
N LEU A 427 -18.93 -15.62 -28.91
CA LEU A 427 -20.22 -16.05 -29.48
C LEU A 427 -21.38 -15.10 -29.17
N GLU A 428 -21.40 -14.47 -27.99
CA GLU A 428 -22.43 -13.51 -27.61
C GLU A 428 -22.28 -12.16 -28.32
N VAL A 429 -21.05 -11.67 -28.49
CA VAL A 429 -20.77 -10.36 -29.08
C VAL A 429 -20.65 -10.42 -30.59
N ASN A 430 -20.04 -11.48 -31.14
CA ASN A 430 -19.75 -11.61 -32.57
C ASN A 430 -20.56 -12.69 -33.30
N GLY A 431 -21.29 -13.55 -32.56
CA GLY A 431 -22.23 -14.50 -33.13
C GLY A 431 -23.50 -13.77 -33.53
N GLY A 432 -23.62 -13.43 -34.81
CA GLY A 432 -24.86 -12.89 -35.37
C GLY A 432 -26.02 -13.90 -35.29
N THR A 433 -27.24 -13.45 -35.52
CA THR A 433 -28.37 -14.31 -35.86
C THR A 433 -28.08 -14.99 -37.21
N GLY A 434 -27.85 -16.31 -37.23
CA GLY A 434 -27.44 -17.08 -38.42
C GLY A 434 -26.41 -18.19 -38.14
N LEU A 435 -25.72 -18.67 -39.18
CA LEU A 435 -24.70 -19.73 -39.07
C LEU A 435 -23.54 -19.29 -38.16
N ILE A 436 -23.44 -19.94 -36.99
CA ILE A 436 -22.37 -19.76 -36.02
C ILE A 436 -21.30 -20.79 -36.28
N VAL A 437 -20.07 -20.33 -36.50
CA VAL A 437 -18.88 -21.19 -36.52
C VAL A 437 -18.33 -21.25 -35.11
N ASP A 438 -18.42 -22.41 -34.46
CA ASP A 438 -17.83 -22.61 -33.15
C ASP A 438 -16.30 -22.52 -33.24
N PRO A 439 -15.65 -21.55 -32.58
CA PRO A 439 -14.20 -21.40 -32.61
C PRO A 439 -13.48 -22.63 -32.03
N ARG A 440 -14.15 -23.46 -31.22
CA ARG A 440 -13.60 -24.67 -30.61
C ARG A 440 -13.56 -25.86 -31.55
N THR A 441 -14.47 -25.96 -32.50
CA THR A 441 -14.66 -27.17 -33.33
C THR A 441 -14.64 -26.87 -34.83
N LYS A 442 -14.65 -25.60 -35.24
CA LYS A 442 -14.94 -25.13 -36.61
C LYS A 442 -16.28 -25.64 -37.15
N TYR A 443 -17.13 -26.21 -36.31
CA TYR A 443 -18.43 -26.76 -36.68
C TYR A 443 -19.42 -25.62 -36.82
N VAL A 444 -20.29 -25.72 -37.82
CA VAL A 444 -21.27 -24.68 -38.13
C VAL A 444 -22.65 -25.11 -37.66
N TYR A 445 -23.32 -24.30 -36.84
CA TYR A 445 -24.70 -24.55 -36.42
C TYR A 445 -25.55 -23.28 -36.54
N ASN A 446 -26.83 -23.46 -36.87
CA ASN A 446 -27.80 -22.37 -36.93
C ASN A 446 -28.32 -22.04 -35.53
N ARG A 447 -28.19 -20.78 -35.10
CA ARG A 447 -29.00 -20.24 -34.00
C ARG A 447 -30.34 -19.74 -34.56
N PRO A 448 -31.49 -20.11 -33.97
CA PRO A 448 -32.79 -19.54 -34.37
C PRO A 448 -32.86 -18.04 -34.09
#